data_AF-A0A6M0B4W4-F1
#
_entry.id   AF-A0A6M0B4W4-F1
#
_cell.length_a   1.000
_cell.length_b   1.000
_cell.length_c   1.000
_cell.angle_alpha   90.00
_cell.angle_beta   90.00
_cell.angle_gamma   90.00
#
_symmetry.space_group_name_H-M   'P 1'
#
loop_
_entity.id
_entity.type
_entity.pdbx_description
1 polymer ?
#
loop_
_entity_poly.entity_id
_entity_poly.type
_entity_poly.pdbx_seq_one_letter_code
_entity_poly.pdbx_strand_id
1 'polypeptide(L)'
;MIMLGSMVSKPVLAGHWIFKTTGRVELEREGWSRFHPVPNYTTINPGDLVRPASGVRVKVFCDHGKIRSVTAGVTTGINAICPPPRRKSSGRIVTPRPVDRYIPYIISPRATRLLTYTPTLRWNDATDANSFTVTVRGRGLDWTEEFSRDKVCQKGICQVVYPGNKPLKPGVSYKLVVKADTNRSSTEDKTGGLGFKLIDSDQAKKIQVIDGLIKGQNLPKEFKPLALADLYGDYGLTAEAIEILEGLEKNQKIVPIYRLLGDLYRRIGLVLEAEIPYSKAVELAENQHWEELAAAKAGLGEVKHARGNRQEGVSLLEQAKAIYEQFGDRKRVGEIEKRLAELK
;
A
#
# COMPACT_ATOMS: atom_id res chain seq x y z
N MET A 1 21.38 16.82 4.48
CA MET A 1 20.36 15.76 4.70
C MET A 1 19.08 16.18 3.98
N ILE A 2 19.02 15.93 2.67
CA ILE A 2 17.89 16.36 1.83
C ILE A 2 16.84 15.25 1.92
N MET A 3 15.67 15.58 2.47
CA MET A 3 14.48 14.72 2.45
C MET A 3 13.95 14.65 1.02
N LEU A 4 14.50 13.73 0.23
CA LEU A 4 13.99 13.38 -1.09
C LEU A 4 12.94 12.29 -0.92
N GLY A 5 11.67 12.69 -0.96
CA GLY A 5 10.59 11.73 -1.18
C GLY A 5 10.78 11.12 -2.56
N SER A 6 10.98 9.80 -2.63
CA SER A 6 11.06 9.04 -3.88
C SER A 6 9.92 9.48 -4.81
N MET A 7 10.31 10.08 -5.95
CA MET A 7 9.38 10.49 -7.00
C MET A 7 8.99 9.31 -7.92
N VAL A 8 9.53 8.11 -7.67
CA VAL A 8 9.17 6.91 -8.44
C VAL A 8 7.93 6.30 -7.83
N SER A 9 6.85 6.48 -8.58
CA SER A 9 5.47 6.14 -8.25
C SER A 9 4.98 6.84 -6.98
N LYS A 10 4.24 7.94 -7.18
CA LYS A 10 3.16 8.23 -6.23
C LYS A 10 2.31 6.95 -6.17
N PRO A 11 2.19 6.28 -5.02
CA PRO A 11 1.37 5.07 -4.94
C PRO A 11 -0.02 5.46 -5.45
N VAL A 12 -0.44 4.79 -6.52
CA VAL A 12 -1.73 5.04 -7.17
C VAL A 12 -2.78 4.44 -6.25
N LEU A 13 -3.19 5.19 -5.23
CA LEU A 13 -4.13 4.68 -4.23
C LEU A 13 -5.58 5.17 -4.42
N ALA A 14 -5.82 6.04 -5.40
CA ALA A 14 -7.18 6.32 -5.87
C ALA A 14 -7.22 5.97 -7.35
N GLY A 15 -7.56 4.71 -7.64
CA GLY A 15 -7.84 4.22 -8.98
C GLY A 15 -9.30 3.79 -9.08
N HIS A 16 -9.94 4.07 -10.20
CA HIS A 16 -11.06 3.22 -10.62
C HIS A 16 -10.50 1.88 -11.06
N TRP A 17 -11.27 0.80 -11.00
CA TRP A 17 -10.76 -0.52 -11.34
C TRP A 17 -11.58 -1.17 -12.44
N ILE A 18 -10.93 -1.65 -13.49
CA ILE A 18 -11.55 -2.66 -14.36
C ILE A 18 -11.55 -3.95 -13.56
N PHE A 19 -12.68 -4.36 -13.00
CA PHE A 19 -12.74 -5.56 -12.16
C PHE A 19 -13.38 -6.75 -12.87
N LYS A 20 -14.04 -6.53 -14.01
CA LYS A 20 -14.64 -7.60 -14.80
C LYS A 20 -14.75 -7.21 -16.27
N THR A 21 -14.16 -8.05 -17.13
CA THR A 21 -14.35 -8.03 -18.58
C THR A 21 -14.77 -9.40 -19.12
N THR A 22 -15.50 -9.43 -20.24
CA THR A 22 -15.80 -10.65 -21.01
C THR A 22 -14.85 -10.88 -22.19
N GLY A 23 -13.87 -10.00 -22.40
CA GLY A 23 -12.95 -10.07 -23.54
C GLY A 23 -11.83 -9.03 -23.47
N ARG A 24 -11.17 -8.77 -24.60
CA ARG A 24 -10.04 -7.83 -24.68
C ARG A 24 -10.50 -6.39 -24.44
N VAL A 25 -9.82 -5.72 -23.53
CA VAL A 25 -9.96 -4.29 -23.25
C VAL A 25 -8.60 -3.66 -23.41
N GLU A 26 -8.57 -2.49 -24.01
CA GLU A 26 -7.35 -1.71 -24.14
C GLU A 26 -7.47 -0.40 -23.37
N LEU A 27 -6.35 0.04 -22.82
CA LEU A 27 -6.22 1.28 -22.07
C LEU A 27 -5.19 2.16 -22.76
N GLU A 28 -5.41 3.46 -22.75
CA GLU A 28 -4.39 4.46 -23.06
C GLU A 28 -4.34 5.45 -21.89
N ARG A 29 -3.13 5.71 -21.40
CA ARG A 29 -2.87 6.68 -20.33
C ARG A 29 -2.26 7.94 -20.91
N GLU A 30 -2.37 9.04 -20.19
CA GLU A 30 -1.62 10.25 -20.50
C GLU A 30 -0.11 9.94 -20.57
N GLY A 31 0.51 10.25 -21.71
CA GLY A 31 1.93 10.02 -21.97
C GLY A 31 2.27 8.66 -22.59
N TRP A 32 1.28 7.79 -22.82
CA TRP A 32 1.44 6.59 -23.66
C TRP A 32 1.43 6.97 -25.14
N SER A 33 2.11 6.17 -25.96
CA SER A 33 2.15 6.38 -27.42
C SER A 33 1.03 5.64 -28.17
N ARG A 34 0.33 4.71 -27.50
CA ARG A 34 -0.76 3.89 -28.06
C ARG A 34 -1.57 3.21 -26.96
N PHE A 35 -2.67 2.60 -27.38
CA PHE A 35 -3.46 1.68 -26.56
C PHE A 35 -2.71 0.37 -26.31
N HIS A 36 -2.80 -0.13 -25.07
CA HIS A 36 -2.28 -1.43 -24.67
C HIS A 36 -3.37 -2.32 -24.07
N PRO A 37 -3.36 -3.63 -24.34
CA PRO A 37 -4.27 -4.56 -23.69
C PRO A 37 -4.01 -4.60 -22.19
N VAL A 38 -5.09 -4.69 -21.42
CA VAL A 38 -5.04 -4.74 -19.95
C VAL A 38 -5.88 -5.89 -19.40
N PRO A 39 -5.42 -6.57 -18.34
CA PRO A 39 -6.15 -7.66 -17.70
C PRO A 39 -7.30 -7.16 -16.81
N ASN A 40 -8.01 -8.10 -16.18
CA ASN A 40 -8.82 -7.78 -15.01
C ASN A 40 -7.93 -7.22 -13.90
N TYR A 41 -8.54 -6.41 -13.04
CA TYR A 41 -7.91 -5.76 -11.88
C TYR A 41 -6.86 -4.72 -12.28
N THR A 42 -7.02 -4.09 -13.44
CA THR A 42 -6.23 -2.92 -13.83
C THR A 42 -6.80 -1.64 -13.23
N THR A 43 -5.92 -0.84 -12.62
CA THR A 43 -6.26 0.52 -12.17
C THR A 43 -6.41 1.46 -13.36
N ILE A 44 -7.41 2.33 -13.29
CA ILE A 44 -7.71 3.41 -14.24
C ILE A 44 -7.62 4.73 -13.49
N ASN A 45 -6.85 5.66 -14.05
CA ASN A 45 -6.60 6.99 -13.51
C ASN A 45 -7.35 8.07 -14.29
N PRO A 46 -7.57 9.25 -13.70
CA PRO A 46 -8.08 10.41 -14.41
C PRO A 46 -7.25 10.70 -15.67
N GLY A 47 -7.95 10.91 -16.79
CA GLY A 47 -7.33 11.12 -18.09
C GLY A 47 -7.18 9.86 -18.92
N ASP A 48 -7.31 8.66 -18.33
CA ASP A 48 -7.21 7.42 -19.09
C ASP A 48 -8.41 7.21 -20.02
N LEU A 49 -8.12 6.64 -21.19
CA LEU A 49 -9.10 6.22 -22.20
C LEU A 49 -9.22 4.70 -22.20
N VAL A 50 -10.45 4.20 -22.11
CA VAL A 50 -10.76 2.77 -22.15
C VAL A 50 -11.42 2.44 -23.49
N ARG A 51 -10.92 1.41 -24.17
CA ARG A 51 -11.44 0.91 -25.45
C ARG A 51 -11.73 -0.59 -25.38
N PRO A 52 -12.98 -0.98 -25.08
CA PRO A 52 -13.42 -2.36 -25.22
C PRO A 52 -13.60 -2.72 -26.70
N ALA A 53 -13.23 -3.95 -27.11
CA ALA A 53 -13.57 -4.42 -28.45
C ALA A 53 -15.10 -4.53 -28.65
N SER A 54 -15.56 -4.62 -29.90
CA SER A 54 -16.99 -4.77 -30.20
C SER A 54 -17.58 -6.01 -29.50
N GLY A 55 -18.76 -5.87 -28.90
CA GLY A 55 -19.41 -6.93 -28.12
C GLY A 55 -18.79 -7.24 -26.76
N VAL A 56 -17.65 -6.63 -26.38
CA VAL A 56 -17.03 -6.85 -25.07
C VAL A 56 -17.73 -6.02 -24.00
N ARG A 57 -18.13 -6.68 -22.90
CA ARG A 57 -18.72 -6.03 -21.74
C ARG A 57 -17.65 -5.78 -20.69
N VAL A 58 -17.55 -4.53 -20.24
CA VAL A 58 -16.61 -4.11 -19.19
C VAL A 58 -17.37 -3.51 -18.03
N LYS A 59 -17.00 -3.90 -16.81
CA LYS A 59 -17.46 -3.30 -15.57
C LYS A 59 -16.30 -2.63 -14.86
N VAL A 60 -16.52 -1.38 -14.50
CA VAL A 60 -15.59 -0.55 -13.74
C VAL A 60 -16.16 -0.36 -12.34
N PHE A 61 -15.31 -0.53 -11.34
CA PHE A 61 -15.58 -0.17 -9.96
C PHE A 61 -14.99 1.22 -9.71
N CYS A 62 -15.87 2.21 -9.49
CA CYS A 62 -15.44 3.57 -9.24
C CYS A 62 -14.98 3.74 -7.78
N ASP A 63 -14.16 4.77 -7.53
CA ASP A 63 -13.49 5.02 -6.24
C ASP A 63 -14.49 5.29 -5.10
N HIS A 64 -15.67 5.82 -5.43
CA HIS A 64 -16.77 6.10 -4.52
C HIS A 64 -17.69 4.88 -4.28
N GLY A 65 -17.28 3.69 -4.75
CA GLY A 65 -17.96 2.44 -4.46
C GLY A 65 -19.01 1.98 -5.45
N LYS A 66 -19.34 2.76 -6.50
CA LYS A 66 -20.36 2.34 -7.50
C LYS A 66 -19.74 1.56 -8.66
N ILE A 67 -20.50 0.60 -9.15
CA ILE A 67 -20.18 -0.13 -10.38
C ILE A 67 -20.79 0.59 -11.59
N ARG A 68 -20.01 0.73 -12.66
CA ARG A 68 -20.41 1.32 -13.94
C ARG A 68 -20.06 0.40 -15.10
N SER A 69 -20.78 0.54 -16.20
CA SER A 69 -20.51 -0.16 -17.45
C SER A 69 -19.81 0.77 -18.42
N VAL A 70 -18.90 0.21 -19.22
CA VAL A 70 -18.32 0.91 -20.38
C VAL A 70 -19.08 0.48 -21.63
N THR A 71 -19.38 1.43 -22.51
CA THR A 71 -20.01 1.15 -23.81
C THR A 71 -19.06 0.36 -24.69
N ALA A 72 -19.54 -0.76 -25.24
CA ALA A 72 -18.73 -1.62 -26.11
C ALA A 72 -18.40 -0.92 -27.43
N GLY A 73 -17.20 -1.15 -27.97
CA GLY A 73 -16.77 -0.63 -29.28
C GLY A 73 -16.52 0.88 -29.34
N VAL A 74 -16.63 1.61 -28.22
CA VAL A 74 -16.43 3.06 -28.16
C VAL A 74 -15.29 3.39 -27.21
N THR A 75 -14.32 4.17 -27.68
CA THR A 75 -13.29 4.75 -26.82
C THR A 75 -13.94 5.74 -25.86
N THR A 76 -13.84 5.47 -24.57
CA THR A 76 -14.50 6.26 -23.52
C THR A 76 -13.48 6.73 -22.51
N GLY A 77 -13.41 8.05 -22.28
CA GLY A 77 -12.59 8.60 -21.19
C GLY A 77 -13.19 8.29 -19.83
N ILE A 78 -12.34 8.00 -18.84
CA ILE A 78 -12.80 7.54 -17.53
C ILE A 78 -13.75 8.51 -16.82
N ASN A 79 -13.59 9.82 -17.04
CA ASN A 79 -14.41 10.86 -16.43
C ASN A 79 -15.87 10.84 -16.92
N ALA A 80 -16.15 10.18 -18.05
CA ALA A 80 -17.51 9.94 -18.53
C ALA A 80 -18.19 8.73 -17.86
N ILE A 81 -17.40 7.83 -17.27
CA ILE A 81 -17.87 6.59 -16.63
C ILE A 81 -17.98 6.79 -15.12
N CYS A 82 -16.88 7.23 -14.51
CA CYS A 82 -16.76 7.51 -13.09
C CYS A 82 -16.62 9.03 -12.89
N PRO A 83 -17.19 9.59 -11.81
CA PRO A 83 -16.91 10.96 -11.43
C PRO A 83 -15.41 11.10 -11.15
N PRO A 84 -14.85 12.32 -11.28
CA PRO A 84 -13.45 12.57 -10.96
C PRO A 84 -13.15 12.04 -9.55
N PRO A 85 -12.06 11.28 -9.37
CA PRO A 85 -11.75 10.70 -8.09
C PRO A 85 -11.43 11.78 -7.07
N ARG A 86 -11.58 11.42 -5.81
CA ARG A 86 -11.25 12.30 -4.68
C ARG A 86 -9.80 12.78 -4.79
N ARG A 87 -9.54 14.04 -4.38
CA ARG A 87 -8.18 14.58 -4.29
C ARG A 87 -7.35 13.66 -3.39
N LYS A 88 -6.32 13.04 -3.97
CA LYS A 88 -5.41 12.14 -3.28
C LYS A 88 -4.76 12.87 -2.10
N SER A 89 -4.80 12.27 -0.91
CA SER A 89 -3.81 12.60 0.10
C SER A 89 -2.49 12.05 -0.42
N SER A 90 -1.59 12.91 -0.94
CA SER A 90 -0.20 12.51 -1.15
C SER A 90 0.41 12.20 0.21
N GLY A 91 0.24 10.96 0.67
CA GLY A 91 0.79 10.50 1.92
C GLY A 91 2.30 10.66 1.86
N ARG A 92 2.87 11.25 2.91
CA ARG A 92 4.31 11.29 3.05
C ARG A 92 4.83 9.85 3.05
N ILE A 93 5.73 9.53 2.12
CA ILE A 93 6.51 8.30 2.21
C ILE A 93 7.48 8.50 3.38
N VAL A 94 7.37 7.62 4.37
CA VAL A 94 8.24 7.63 5.54
C VAL A 94 9.64 7.19 5.11
N THR A 95 10.65 7.92 5.58
CA THR A 95 12.04 7.57 5.35
C THR A 95 12.28 6.12 5.78
N PRO A 96 12.91 5.28 4.94
CA PRO A 96 13.29 3.93 5.32
C PRO A 96 14.09 3.93 6.62
N ARG A 97 13.73 3.04 7.55
CA ARG A 97 14.52 2.83 8.75
C ARG A 97 15.76 1.99 8.42
N PRO A 98 16.87 2.17 9.15
CA PRO A 98 17.93 1.16 9.22
C PRO A 98 17.38 -0.17 9.78
N VAL A 99 17.88 -1.28 9.24
CA VAL A 99 17.48 -2.63 9.65
C VAL A 99 18.38 -3.12 10.78
N ASP A 100 17.86 -3.11 12.00
CA ASP A 100 18.42 -3.83 13.14
C ASP A 100 17.37 -4.81 13.67
N ARG A 101 17.75 -6.09 13.80
CA ARG A 101 16.88 -7.18 14.26
C ARG A 101 16.72 -7.24 15.77
N TYR A 102 17.56 -6.54 16.53
CA TYR A 102 17.56 -6.51 18.00
C TYR A 102 16.76 -5.33 18.56
N ILE A 103 16.34 -4.40 17.70
CA ILE A 103 15.40 -3.33 18.08
C ILE A 103 13.98 -3.86 17.89
N PRO A 104 13.08 -3.71 18.88
CA PRO A 104 11.65 -4.00 18.72
C PRO A 104 10.97 -2.86 17.92
N TYR A 105 11.28 -2.74 16.64
CA TYR A 105 10.71 -1.74 15.76
C TYR A 105 9.22 -2.00 15.51
N ILE A 106 8.46 -0.91 15.43
CA ILE A 106 7.01 -0.98 15.23
C ILE A 106 6.69 -1.40 13.80
N ILE A 107 5.82 -2.40 13.66
CA ILE A 107 5.21 -2.82 12.40
C ILE A 107 3.84 -2.13 12.24
N SER A 108 3.01 -2.17 13.28
CA SER A 108 1.67 -1.56 13.28
C SER A 108 1.23 -1.17 14.71
N PRO A 109 0.43 -0.11 14.90
CA PRO A 109 0.17 0.97 13.95
C PRO A 109 1.41 1.86 13.78
N ARG A 110 1.78 2.14 12.53
CA ARG A 110 2.94 2.97 12.17
C ARG A 110 2.58 3.92 11.04
N ALA A 111 2.76 5.23 11.26
CA ALA A 111 2.48 6.27 10.27
C ALA A 111 1.11 6.12 9.59
N THR A 112 0.09 5.84 10.38
CA THR A 112 -1.25 5.43 9.92
C THR A 112 -2.35 6.19 10.63
N ARG A 113 -3.50 6.32 9.99
CA ARG A 113 -4.76 6.58 10.67
C ARG A 113 -5.40 5.26 11.08
N LEU A 114 -6.38 5.30 11.99
CA LEU A 114 -7.15 4.13 12.42
C LEU A 114 -8.65 4.42 12.36
N LEU A 115 -9.43 3.38 12.08
CA LEU A 115 -10.89 3.32 12.27
C LEU A 115 -11.25 2.70 13.62
N THR A 116 -10.43 1.77 14.11
CA THR A 116 -10.67 1.04 15.36
C THR A 116 -10.07 1.74 16.57
N TYR A 117 -10.75 1.64 17.72
CA TYR A 117 -10.27 2.12 19.01
C TYR A 117 -9.42 1.07 19.76
N THR A 118 -9.37 -0.18 19.27
CA THR A 118 -8.60 -1.30 19.82
C THR A 118 -7.69 -1.90 18.74
N PRO A 119 -6.70 -1.14 18.21
CA PRO A 119 -5.82 -1.64 17.18
C PRO A 119 -4.95 -2.80 17.68
N THR A 120 -4.60 -3.70 16.77
CA THR A 120 -3.53 -4.68 17.01
C THR A 120 -2.17 -3.98 16.94
N LEU A 121 -1.44 -4.03 18.05
CA LEU A 121 -0.09 -3.52 18.20
C LEU A 121 0.88 -4.62 17.75
N ARG A 122 1.74 -4.34 16.78
CA ARG A 122 2.68 -5.30 16.18
C ARG A 122 4.09 -4.72 16.14
N TRP A 123 5.08 -5.52 16.51
CA TRP A 123 6.50 -5.22 16.42
C TRP A 123 7.28 -6.48 16.02
N ASN A 124 8.53 -6.36 15.59
CA ASN A 124 9.37 -7.53 15.38
C ASN A 124 9.84 -8.12 16.71
N ASP A 125 10.26 -9.37 16.65
CA ASP A 125 10.52 -10.16 17.84
C ASP A 125 11.80 -9.88 18.63
N ALA A 126 12.61 -8.90 18.22
CA ALA A 126 13.89 -8.53 18.85
C ALA A 126 14.63 -9.75 19.39
N THR A 127 15.30 -10.51 18.52
CA THR A 127 15.58 -11.95 18.77
C THR A 127 16.39 -12.33 20.02
N ASP A 128 16.94 -11.34 20.73
CA ASP A 128 17.69 -11.46 22.00
C ASP A 128 16.87 -11.06 23.25
N ALA A 129 15.63 -10.60 23.10
CA ALA A 129 14.74 -10.19 24.18
C ALA A 129 13.94 -11.38 24.75
N ASN A 130 13.58 -11.31 26.04
CA ASN A 130 12.65 -12.27 26.67
C ASN A 130 11.32 -11.64 27.07
N SER A 131 11.26 -10.32 27.15
CA SER A 131 10.04 -9.60 27.50
C SER A 131 10.00 -8.19 26.89
N PHE A 132 8.81 -7.62 26.85
CA PHE A 132 8.55 -6.30 26.29
C PHE A 132 7.67 -5.48 27.22
N THR A 133 8.08 -4.24 27.47
CA THR A 133 7.21 -3.19 27.98
C THR A 133 6.60 -2.47 26.77
N VAL A 134 5.27 -2.55 26.63
CA VAL A 134 4.51 -1.98 25.52
C VAL A 134 3.72 -0.78 26.01
N THR A 135 3.97 0.38 25.42
CA THR A 135 3.36 1.66 25.80
C THR A 135 2.63 2.28 24.62
N VAL A 136 1.35 2.61 24.80
CA VAL A 136 0.61 3.51 23.92
C VAL A 136 0.49 4.84 24.65
N ARG A 137 0.98 5.91 24.04
CA ARG A 137 0.96 7.25 24.65
C ARG A 137 0.52 8.34 23.67
N GLY A 138 -0.13 9.37 24.19
CA GLY A 138 -0.64 10.52 23.45
C GLY A 138 -1.25 11.56 24.39
N ARG A 139 -1.99 12.53 23.87
CA ARG A 139 -2.56 13.64 24.67
C ARG A 139 -3.43 13.10 25.83
N GLY A 140 -2.88 13.13 27.05
CA GLY A 140 -3.55 12.65 28.27
C GLY A 140 -3.73 11.12 28.35
N LEU A 141 -3.12 10.37 27.45
CA LEU A 141 -3.17 8.90 27.44
C LEU A 141 -1.76 8.38 27.64
N ASP A 142 -1.60 7.53 28.64
CA ASP A 142 -0.41 6.73 28.89
C ASP A 142 -0.86 5.36 29.41
N TRP A 143 -0.85 4.37 28.51
CA TRP A 143 -1.14 2.97 28.83
C TRP A 143 0.14 2.18 28.63
N THR A 144 0.50 1.38 29.62
CA THR A 144 1.69 0.54 29.60
C THR A 144 1.38 -0.83 30.19
N GLU A 145 1.87 -1.88 29.56
CA GLU A 145 1.75 -3.27 30.03
C GLU A 145 3.01 -4.06 29.65
N GLU A 146 3.32 -5.10 30.42
CA GLU A 146 4.47 -5.98 30.20
C GLU A 146 4.03 -7.35 29.68
N PHE A 147 4.77 -7.87 28.70
CA PHE A 147 4.49 -9.14 28.06
C PHE A 147 5.75 -10.00 27.95
N SER A 148 5.62 -11.29 28.29
CA SER A 148 6.63 -12.30 28.01
C SER A 148 6.66 -12.62 26.51
N ARG A 149 7.85 -12.74 25.92
CA ARG A 149 8.05 -12.94 24.46
C ARG A 149 7.35 -14.20 23.94
N ASP A 150 7.40 -15.29 24.70
CA ASP A 150 6.76 -16.58 24.39
C ASP A 150 5.24 -16.48 24.24
N LYS A 151 4.61 -15.51 24.90
CA LYS A 151 3.15 -15.32 24.85
C LYS A 151 2.68 -14.48 23.67
N VAL A 152 3.49 -13.52 23.25
CA VAL A 152 3.06 -12.49 22.28
C VAL A 152 3.73 -12.63 20.92
N CYS A 153 4.77 -13.46 20.78
CA CYS A 153 5.56 -13.56 19.56
C CYS A 153 5.41 -14.91 18.85
N GLN A 154 5.14 -14.84 17.54
CA GLN A 154 5.03 -15.99 16.66
C GLN A 154 5.69 -15.66 15.31
N LYS A 155 6.58 -16.56 14.83
CA LYS A 155 7.24 -16.46 13.52
C LYS A 155 7.92 -15.11 13.26
N GLY A 156 8.64 -14.59 14.26
CA GLY A 156 9.40 -13.34 14.14
C GLY A 156 8.60 -12.05 14.34
N ILE A 157 7.30 -12.15 14.60
CA ILE A 157 6.40 -11.01 14.82
C ILE A 157 5.76 -11.16 16.19
N CYS A 158 5.77 -10.07 16.97
CA CYS A 158 5.04 -9.97 18.22
C CYS A 158 3.79 -9.13 18.05
N GLN A 159 2.72 -9.49 18.75
CA GLN A 159 1.47 -8.77 18.69
C GLN A 159 0.62 -8.85 19.96
N VAL A 160 -0.09 -7.76 20.25
CA VAL A 160 -1.15 -7.70 21.28
C VAL A 160 -2.28 -6.79 20.81
N VAL A 161 -3.50 -7.02 21.27
CA VAL A 161 -4.63 -6.12 21.01
C VAL A 161 -4.62 -5.02 22.07
N TYR A 162 -4.69 -3.76 21.64
CA TYR A 162 -4.87 -2.65 22.58
C TYR A 162 -6.22 -2.80 23.32
N PRO A 163 -6.25 -2.84 24.66
CA PRO A 163 -7.46 -3.23 25.40
C PRO A 163 -8.59 -2.19 25.37
N GLY A 164 -8.28 -0.93 25.03
CA GLY A 164 -9.29 0.14 24.96
C GLY A 164 -9.83 0.61 26.31
N ASN A 165 -9.33 0.11 27.43
CA ASN A 165 -9.69 0.56 28.79
C ASN A 165 -9.37 2.06 29.02
N LYS A 166 -8.33 2.57 28.36
CA LYS A 166 -8.11 4.01 28.14
C LYS A 166 -8.47 4.33 26.69
N PRO A 167 -9.62 4.98 26.41
CA PRO A 167 -10.11 5.06 25.04
C PRO A 167 -9.26 6.01 24.18
N LEU A 168 -8.95 5.57 22.95
CA LEU A 168 -8.42 6.44 21.91
C LEU A 168 -9.49 7.47 21.51
N LYS A 169 -9.12 8.76 21.56
CA LYS A 169 -9.98 9.87 21.12
C LYS A 169 -9.78 10.18 19.63
N PRO A 170 -10.86 10.40 18.85
CA PRO A 170 -10.78 10.88 17.48
C PRO A 170 -9.99 12.19 17.39
N GLY A 171 -9.29 12.39 16.28
CA GLY A 171 -8.56 13.64 16.08
C GLY A 171 -7.18 13.69 16.74
N VAL A 172 -6.91 12.82 17.72
CA VAL A 172 -5.70 12.83 18.55
C VAL A 172 -4.63 11.89 17.99
N SER A 173 -3.38 12.35 18.02
CA SER A 173 -2.21 11.56 17.65
C SER A 173 -1.64 10.81 18.85
N TYR A 174 -1.26 9.55 18.63
CA TYR A 174 -0.65 8.63 19.58
C TYR A 174 0.64 8.06 19.01
N LYS A 175 1.45 7.47 19.88
CA LYS A 175 2.66 6.73 19.52
C LYS A 175 2.68 5.41 20.28
N LEU A 176 2.92 4.32 19.55
CA LEU A 176 3.31 3.05 20.11
C LEU A 176 4.81 3.08 20.39
N VAL A 177 5.20 2.69 21.59
CA VAL A 177 6.58 2.50 22.03
C VAL A 177 6.69 1.09 22.60
N VAL A 178 7.63 0.31 22.09
CA VAL A 178 8.00 -0.98 22.64
C VAL A 178 9.45 -0.90 23.12
N LYS A 179 9.69 -1.35 24.35
CA LYS A 179 11.01 -1.49 24.97
C LYS A 179 11.24 -2.95 25.35
N ALA A 180 12.37 -3.51 24.96
CA ALA A 180 12.79 -4.85 25.36
C ALA A 180 13.54 -4.82 26.72
N ASP A 181 13.59 -5.96 27.38
CA ASP A 181 14.41 -6.20 28.58
C ASP A 181 15.92 -6.04 28.34
N THR A 182 16.37 -6.18 27.10
CA THR A 182 17.73 -5.84 26.63
C THR A 182 18.01 -4.32 26.61
N ASN A 183 17.05 -3.50 27.08
CA ASN A 183 17.09 -2.05 27.09
C ASN A 183 17.09 -1.40 25.68
N ARG A 184 16.89 -2.21 24.62
CA ARG A 184 16.63 -1.73 23.26
C ARG A 184 15.19 -1.27 23.11
N SER A 185 14.95 -0.27 22.27
CA SER A 185 13.63 0.35 22.15
C SER A 185 13.31 0.78 20.72
N SER A 186 12.04 0.65 20.35
CA SER A 186 11.45 1.25 19.14
C SER A 186 11.77 2.73 18.95
N THR A 187 12.10 3.48 20.00
CA THR A 187 12.48 4.91 19.93
C THR A 187 13.87 5.16 19.36
N GLU A 188 14.69 4.12 19.20
CA GLU A 188 15.96 4.20 18.46
C GLU A 188 15.72 4.53 16.98
N ASP A 189 14.54 4.19 16.44
CA ASP A 189 14.06 4.71 15.16
C ASP A 189 13.66 6.19 15.33
N LYS A 190 14.60 7.07 14.98
CA LYS A 190 14.45 8.53 15.05
C LYS A 190 13.60 9.10 13.91
N THR A 191 13.04 8.27 13.04
CA THR A 191 12.21 8.74 11.92
C THR A 191 10.99 9.49 12.47
N GLY A 192 10.73 10.67 11.92
CA GLY A 192 9.56 11.47 12.31
C GLY A 192 8.25 10.86 11.79
N GLY A 193 7.13 11.18 12.45
CA GLY A 193 5.80 10.86 11.92
C GLY A 193 5.38 9.39 11.99
N LEU A 194 6.02 8.58 12.84
CA LEU A 194 5.71 7.15 13.01
C LEU A 194 4.48 6.86 13.88
N GLY A 195 3.89 7.90 14.48
CA GLY A 195 2.69 7.74 15.30
C GLY A 195 1.45 7.36 14.47
N PHE A 196 0.32 7.30 15.15
CA PHE A 196 -0.97 7.02 14.54
C PHE A 196 -2.06 7.94 15.08
N LYS A 197 -3.17 8.05 14.36
CA LYS A 197 -4.29 8.93 14.73
C LYS A 197 -5.62 8.22 14.50
N LEU A 198 -6.50 8.23 15.51
CA LEU A 198 -7.88 7.79 15.31
C LEU A 198 -8.60 8.82 14.42
N ILE A 199 -9.22 8.35 13.34
CA ILE A 199 -9.86 9.22 12.36
C ILE A 199 -11.10 9.91 12.96
N ASP A 200 -11.40 11.11 12.48
CA ASP A 200 -12.58 11.87 12.90
C ASP A 200 -13.88 11.14 12.48
N SER A 201 -14.92 11.25 13.31
CA SER A 201 -16.17 10.48 13.17
C SER A 201 -16.86 10.66 11.82
N ASP A 202 -16.89 11.88 11.27
CA ASP A 202 -17.50 12.14 9.97
C ASP A 202 -16.74 11.51 8.80
N GLN A 203 -15.40 11.44 8.91
CA GLN A 203 -14.59 10.75 7.92
C GLN A 203 -14.74 9.23 8.08
N ALA A 204 -14.80 8.71 9.31
CA ALA A 204 -15.09 7.30 9.57
C ALA A 204 -16.41 6.87 8.91
N LYS A 205 -17.48 7.65 9.09
CA LYS A 205 -18.79 7.37 8.46
C LYS A 205 -18.71 7.33 6.93
N LYS A 206 -18.00 8.26 6.30
CA LYS A 206 -17.81 8.28 4.84
C LYS A 206 -17.11 7.01 4.34
N ILE A 207 -16.09 6.56 5.06
CA ILE A 207 -15.34 5.35 4.72
C ILE A 207 -16.22 4.12 4.91
N GLN A 208 -16.94 4.04 6.03
CA GLN A 208 -17.85 2.94 6.36
C GLN A 208 -18.99 2.77 5.34
N VAL A 209 -19.51 3.86 4.78
CA VAL A 209 -20.50 3.79 3.69
C VAL A 209 -19.93 3.06 2.47
N ILE A 210 -18.70 3.37 2.07
CA ILE A 210 -18.07 2.77 0.88
C ILE A 210 -17.61 1.34 1.16
N ASP A 211 -17.06 1.08 2.35
CA ASP A 211 -16.77 -0.27 2.84
C ASP A 211 -18.03 -1.15 2.80
N GLY A 212 -19.15 -0.65 3.30
CA GLY A 212 -20.45 -1.33 3.22
C GLY A 212 -20.89 -1.62 1.79
N LEU A 213 -20.69 -0.66 0.86
CA LEU A 213 -20.96 -0.89 -0.56
C LEU A 213 -20.06 -1.98 -1.16
N ILE A 214 -18.76 -1.99 -0.85
CA ILE A 214 -17.82 -3.01 -1.34
C ILE A 214 -18.21 -4.40 -0.83
N LYS A 215 -18.54 -4.50 0.45
CA LYS A 215 -18.95 -5.75 1.09
C LYS A 215 -20.29 -6.27 0.55
N GLY A 216 -21.26 -5.38 0.39
CA GLY A 216 -22.64 -5.73 -0.01
C GLY A 216 -22.84 -5.97 -1.51
N GLN A 217 -21.99 -5.43 -2.38
CA GLN A 217 -22.09 -5.65 -3.82
C GLN A 217 -21.60 -7.04 -4.25
N ASN A 218 -22.10 -7.50 -5.39
CA ASN A 218 -21.66 -8.73 -6.05
C ASN A 218 -20.35 -8.51 -6.82
N LEU A 219 -19.28 -8.21 -6.08
CA LEU A 219 -17.90 -8.16 -6.57
C LEU A 219 -17.23 -9.54 -6.45
N PRO A 220 -16.26 -9.87 -7.31
CA PRO A 220 -15.46 -11.09 -7.16
C PRO A 220 -14.86 -11.20 -5.75
N LYS A 221 -14.88 -12.40 -5.17
CA LYS A 221 -14.44 -12.66 -3.78
C LYS A 221 -13.00 -12.21 -3.58
N GLU A 222 -12.18 -12.45 -4.59
CA GLU A 222 -10.77 -12.13 -4.67
C GLU A 222 -10.48 -10.63 -4.93
N PHE A 223 -11.45 -9.89 -5.47
CA PHE A 223 -11.31 -8.45 -5.72
C PHE A 223 -11.74 -7.59 -4.52
N LYS A 224 -12.72 -8.04 -3.71
CA LYS A 224 -13.20 -7.27 -2.54
C LYS A 224 -12.07 -6.82 -1.59
N PRO A 225 -11.12 -7.69 -1.21
CA PRO A 225 -10.01 -7.28 -0.34
C PRO A 225 -9.10 -6.24 -0.99
N LEU A 226 -8.82 -6.37 -2.29
CA LEU A 226 -8.04 -5.39 -3.04
C LEU A 226 -8.73 -4.01 -3.04
N ALA A 227 -10.04 -3.98 -3.32
CA ALA A 227 -10.82 -2.73 -3.31
C ALA A 227 -10.90 -2.08 -1.92
N LEU A 228 -11.02 -2.88 -0.85
CA LEU A 228 -11.02 -2.36 0.53
C LEU A 228 -9.65 -1.83 0.93
N ALA A 229 -8.57 -2.55 0.61
CA ALA A 229 -7.22 -2.10 0.93
C ALA A 229 -6.83 -0.83 0.16
N ASP A 230 -7.26 -0.70 -1.10
CA ASP A 230 -7.08 0.53 -1.89
C ASP A 230 -7.81 1.71 -1.23
N LEU A 231 -9.11 1.55 -0.91
CA LEU A 231 -9.90 2.53 -0.17
C LEU A 231 -9.22 2.96 1.14
N TYR A 232 -8.77 2.00 1.94
CA TYR A 232 -8.14 2.27 3.23
C TYR A 232 -6.78 2.95 3.07
N GLY A 233 -5.97 2.49 2.12
CA GLY A 233 -4.72 3.14 1.76
C GLY A 233 -4.91 4.61 1.37
N ASP A 234 -5.96 4.91 0.62
CA ASP A 234 -6.33 6.26 0.19
C ASP A 234 -6.61 7.20 1.37
N TYR A 235 -7.31 6.68 2.37
CA TYR A 235 -7.62 7.39 3.62
C TYR A 235 -6.48 7.36 4.64
N GLY A 236 -5.34 6.75 4.30
CA GLY A 236 -4.18 6.60 5.19
C GLY A 236 -4.41 5.62 6.34
N LEU A 237 -5.43 4.76 6.24
CA LEU A 237 -5.69 3.62 7.12
C LEU A 237 -4.77 2.45 6.71
N THR A 238 -3.47 2.72 6.67
CA THR A 238 -2.46 1.79 6.15
C THR A 238 -2.38 0.51 6.96
N ALA A 239 -2.56 0.58 8.29
CA ALA A 239 -2.58 -0.60 9.15
C ALA A 239 -3.71 -1.57 8.76
N GLU A 240 -4.94 -1.06 8.62
CA GLU A 240 -6.09 -1.86 8.21
C GLU A 240 -5.95 -2.38 6.77
N ALA A 241 -5.40 -1.57 5.86
CA ALA A 241 -5.14 -2.01 4.48
C ALA A 241 -4.14 -3.18 4.42
N ILE A 242 -3.04 -3.09 5.20
CA ILE A 242 -2.05 -4.17 5.30
C ILE A 242 -2.69 -5.42 5.90
N GLU A 243 -3.44 -5.29 6.99
CA GLU A 243 -4.11 -6.42 7.66
C GLU A 243 -5.05 -7.17 6.71
N ILE A 244 -5.82 -6.44 5.89
CA ILE A 244 -6.70 -7.04 4.88
C ILE A 244 -5.91 -7.87 3.87
N LEU A 245 -4.80 -7.35 3.35
CA LEU A 245 -4.03 -8.04 2.30
C LEU A 245 -3.18 -9.19 2.87
N GLU A 246 -2.66 -9.07 4.09
CA GLU A 246 -1.94 -10.16 4.78
C GLU A 246 -2.84 -11.31 5.20
N GLY A 247 -4.11 -11.02 5.51
CA GLY A 247 -5.11 -12.02 5.89
C GLY A 247 -5.59 -12.90 4.73
N LEU A 248 -5.15 -12.65 3.50
CA LEU A 248 -5.52 -13.44 2.33
C LEU A 248 -4.78 -14.78 2.28
N GLU A 249 -5.41 -15.75 1.61
CA GLU A 249 -4.78 -17.04 1.35
C GLU A 249 -3.48 -16.85 0.55
N LYS A 250 -2.41 -17.54 0.94
CA LYS A 250 -1.07 -17.32 0.35
C LYS A 250 -0.95 -17.71 -1.12
N ASN A 251 -1.94 -18.41 -1.68
CA ASN A 251 -1.96 -18.91 -3.05
C ASN A 251 -2.67 -17.95 -4.04
N GLN A 252 -3.06 -16.75 -3.62
CA GLN A 252 -3.62 -15.76 -4.54
C GLN A 252 -2.64 -15.47 -5.68
N LYS A 253 -3.14 -15.37 -6.92
CA LYS A 253 -2.32 -15.07 -8.12
C LYS A 253 -2.62 -13.68 -8.69
N ILE A 254 -3.14 -12.78 -7.87
CA ILE A 254 -3.53 -11.44 -8.29
C ILE A 254 -2.37 -10.49 -8.03
N VAL A 255 -1.62 -10.18 -9.10
CA VAL A 255 -0.41 -9.34 -9.04
C VAL A 255 -0.66 -8.00 -8.32
N PRO A 256 -1.76 -7.26 -8.58
CA PRO A 256 -2.03 -6.00 -7.89
C PRO A 256 -2.11 -6.09 -6.36
N ILE A 257 -2.50 -7.24 -5.78
CA ILE A 257 -2.55 -7.43 -4.32
C ILE A 257 -1.15 -7.32 -3.73
N TYR A 258 -0.19 -8.05 -4.31
CA TYR A 258 1.18 -8.06 -3.84
C TYR A 258 1.87 -6.72 -4.11
N ARG A 259 1.63 -6.11 -5.28
CA ARG A 259 2.17 -4.78 -5.55
C ARG A 259 1.65 -3.74 -4.56
N LEU A 260 0.35 -3.74 -4.26
CA LEU A 260 -0.27 -2.84 -3.29
C LEU A 260 0.26 -3.06 -1.87
N LEU A 261 0.42 -4.32 -1.44
CA LEU A 261 0.99 -4.62 -0.13
C LEU A 261 2.42 -4.09 0.02
N GLY A 262 3.25 -4.25 -1.02
CA GLY A 262 4.60 -3.67 -1.07
C GLY A 262 4.60 -2.14 -0.98
N ASP A 263 3.69 -1.48 -1.71
CA ASP A 263 3.51 -0.03 -1.65
C ASP A 263 3.12 0.45 -0.25
N LEU A 264 2.19 -0.23 0.41
CA LEU A 264 1.72 0.13 1.74
C LEU A 264 2.85 0.00 2.77
N TYR A 265 3.64 -1.08 2.71
CA TYR A 265 4.82 -1.23 3.57
C TYR A 265 5.91 -0.19 3.28
N ARG A 266 6.21 0.06 2.01
CA ARG A 266 7.17 1.10 1.60
C ARG A 266 6.75 2.47 2.11
N ARG A 267 5.45 2.80 2.02
CA ARG A 267 4.88 4.08 2.47
C ARG A 267 5.15 4.36 3.95
N ILE A 268 5.16 3.32 4.79
CA ILE A 268 5.41 3.44 6.23
C ILE A 268 6.88 3.15 6.62
N GLY A 269 7.77 3.07 5.64
CA GLY A 269 9.22 2.93 5.83
C GLY A 269 9.67 1.52 6.22
N LEU A 270 8.80 0.52 6.07
CA LEU A 270 9.04 -0.88 6.40
C LEU A 270 9.58 -1.63 5.18
N VAL A 271 10.86 -1.38 4.88
CA VAL A 271 11.50 -1.90 3.66
C VAL A 271 11.76 -3.40 3.67
N LEU A 272 11.90 -4.04 4.84
CA LEU A 272 12.03 -5.50 4.90
C LEU A 272 10.71 -6.18 4.51
N GLU A 273 9.62 -5.67 5.07
CA GLU A 273 8.27 -6.16 4.85
C GLU A 273 7.80 -5.86 3.42
N ALA A 274 8.25 -4.75 2.82
CA ALA A 274 7.93 -4.40 1.43
C ALA A 274 8.62 -5.30 0.39
N GLU A 275 9.80 -5.85 0.69
CA GLU A 275 10.57 -6.65 -0.28
C GLU A 275 9.85 -7.93 -0.71
N ILE A 276 9.28 -8.64 0.25
CA ILE A 276 8.58 -9.91 0.04
C ILE A 276 7.41 -9.77 -0.97
N PRO A 277 6.43 -8.88 -0.75
CA PRO A 277 5.31 -8.73 -1.65
C PRO A 277 5.72 -8.15 -3.02
N TYR A 278 6.68 -7.21 -3.10
CA TYR A 278 7.17 -6.78 -4.41
C TYR A 278 7.83 -7.92 -5.19
N SER A 279 8.67 -8.73 -4.53
CA SER A 279 9.29 -9.90 -5.17
C SER A 279 8.22 -10.89 -5.66
N LYS A 280 7.17 -11.11 -4.88
CA LYS A 280 6.05 -11.98 -5.28
C LYS A 280 5.26 -11.40 -6.46
N ALA A 281 5.05 -10.09 -6.51
CA ALA A 281 4.42 -9.43 -7.65
C ALA A 281 5.26 -9.61 -8.94
N VAL A 282 6.58 -9.47 -8.86
CA VAL A 282 7.50 -9.71 -9.99
C VAL A 282 7.45 -11.18 -10.44
N GLU A 283 7.42 -12.13 -9.51
CA GLU A 283 7.35 -13.57 -9.79
C GLU A 283 6.05 -13.96 -10.52
N LEU A 284 4.92 -13.38 -10.12
CA LEU A 284 3.59 -13.74 -10.63
C LEU A 284 3.21 -13.00 -11.93
N ALA A 285 3.90 -11.91 -12.27
CA ALA A 285 3.51 -11.08 -13.39
C ALA A 285 3.80 -11.73 -14.75
N GLU A 286 2.73 -12.04 -15.48
CA GLU A 286 2.79 -12.45 -16.88
C GLU A 286 2.83 -11.25 -17.85
N ASN A 287 3.00 -11.50 -19.15
CA ASN A 287 3.17 -10.47 -20.18
C ASN A 287 2.07 -9.39 -20.20
N GLN A 288 0.81 -9.76 -19.94
CA GLN A 288 -0.31 -8.82 -19.87
C GLN A 288 -0.27 -7.91 -18.63
N HIS A 289 0.52 -8.25 -17.62
CA HIS A 289 0.72 -7.49 -16.38
C HIS A 289 1.96 -6.59 -16.44
N TRP A 290 2.42 -6.20 -17.63
CA TRP A 290 3.66 -5.44 -17.81
C TRP A 290 3.75 -4.19 -16.92
N GLU A 291 2.63 -3.49 -16.72
CA GLU A 291 2.59 -2.28 -15.90
C GLU A 291 2.80 -2.59 -14.42
N GLU A 292 2.15 -3.66 -13.92
CA GLU A 292 2.33 -4.15 -12.56
C GLU A 292 3.76 -4.67 -12.35
N LEU A 293 4.33 -5.35 -13.35
CA LEU A 293 5.72 -5.84 -13.33
C LEU A 293 6.71 -4.67 -13.23
N ALA A 294 6.55 -3.65 -14.07
CA ALA A 294 7.41 -2.48 -14.07
C ALA A 294 7.31 -1.71 -12.75
N ALA A 295 6.09 -1.51 -12.24
CA ALA A 295 5.86 -0.85 -10.95
C ALA A 295 6.42 -1.66 -9.77
N ALA A 296 6.26 -2.99 -9.78
CA ALA A 296 6.82 -3.88 -8.75
C ALA A 296 8.36 -3.89 -8.78
N LYS A 297 8.98 -3.94 -9.97
CA LYS A 297 10.45 -3.82 -10.11
C LYS A 297 10.95 -2.47 -9.61
N ALA A 298 10.26 -1.39 -9.93
CA ALA A 298 10.62 -0.06 -9.43
C ALA A 298 10.53 0.03 -7.90
N GLY A 299 9.43 -0.46 -7.31
CA GLY A 299 9.25 -0.52 -5.86
C GLY A 299 10.30 -1.41 -5.17
N LEU A 300 10.60 -2.58 -5.75
CA LEU A 300 11.65 -3.48 -5.26
C LEU A 300 13.03 -2.81 -5.35
N GLY A 301 13.32 -2.11 -6.44
CA GLY A 301 14.59 -1.39 -6.63
C GLY A 301 14.84 -0.33 -5.56
N GLU A 302 13.81 0.46 -5.24
CA GLU A 302 13.84 1.44 -4.14
C GLU A 302 14.08 0.78 -2.78
N VAL A 303 13.39 -0.33 -2.52
CA VAL A 303 13.52 -1.11 -1.28
C VAL A 303 14.94 -1.68 -1.15
N LYS A 304 15.46 -2.32 -2.20
CA LYS A 304 16.82 -2.88 -2.23
C LYS A 304 17.88 -1.80 -2.03
N HIS A 305 17.72 -0.67 -2.72
CA HIS A 305 18.63 0.47 -2.54
C HIS A 305 18.61 1.00 -1.11
N ALA A 306 17.43 1.18 -0.51
CA ALA A 306 17.27 1.63 0.87
C ALA A 306 17.87 0.64 1.90
N ARG A 307 17.90 -0.66 1.57
CA ARG A 307 18.53 -1.71 2.38
C ARG A 307 20.06 -1.81 2.22
N GLY A 308 20.67 -1.02 1.33
CA GLY A 308 22.11 -1.04 1.07
C GLY A 308 22.52 -1.90 -0.12
N ASN A 309 21.60 -2.65 -0.74
CA ASN A 309 21.84 -3.41 -1.97
C ASN A 309 21.77 -2.47 -3.19
N ARG A 310 22.62 -1.44 -3.22
CA ARG A 310 22.50 -0.31 -4.16
C ARG A 310 22.53 -0.74 -5.63
N GLN A 311 23.47 -1.62 -6.00
CA GLN A 311 23.62 -2.06 -7.38
C GLN A 311 22.43 -2.90 -7.86
N GLU A 312 21.93 -3.81 -7.01
CA GLU A 312 20.70 -4.58 -7.30
C GLU A 312 19.50 -3.64 -7.45
N GLY A 313 19.40 -2.62 -6.57
CA GLY A 313 18.36 -1.62 -6.63
C GLY A 313 18.35 -0.81 -7.92
N VAL A 314 19.52 -0.33 -8.36
CA VAL A 314 19.69 0.38 -9.64
C VAL A 314 19.36 -0.53 -10.81
N SER A 315 19.82 -1.79 -10.81
CA SER A 315 19.50 -2.75 -11.88
C SER A 315 17.99 -2.98 -12.03
N LEU A 316 17.27 -3.09 -10.91
CA LEU A 316 15.82 -3.25 -10.93
C LEU A 316 15.09 -2.01 -11.46
N LEU A 317 15.57 -0.82 -11.13
CA LEU A 317 15.03 0.44 -11.66
C LEU A 317 15.26 0.56 -13.17
N GLU A 318 16.45 0.19 -13.68
CA GLU A 318 16.73 0.16 -15.12
C GLU A 318 15.84 -0.87 -15.84
N GLN A 319 15.61 -2.04 -15.25
CA GLN A 319 14.67 -3.02 -15.81
C GLN A 319 13.23 -2.48 -15.85
N ALA A 320 12.79 -1.77 -14.81
CA ALA A 320 11.48 -1.12 -14.80
C ALA A 320 11.38 -0.05 -15.90
N LYS A 321 12.42 0.78 -16.05
CA LYS A 321 12.54 1.78 -17.11
C LYS A 321 12.41 1.14 -18.49
N ALA A 322 13.16 0.08 -18.77
CA ALA A 322 13.14 -0.62 -20.05
C ALA A 322 11.73 -1.15 -20.41
N ILE A 323 10.98 -1.66 -19.43
CA ILE A 323 9.59 -2.07 -19.64
C ILE A 323 8.72 -0.84 -19.99
N TYR A 324 8.83 0.26 -19.25
CA TYR A 324 8.08 1.47 -19.58
C TYR A 324 8.43 2.04 -20.96
N GLU A 325 9.70 1.99 -21.38
CA GLU A 325 10.13 2.38 -22.73
C GLU A 325 9.51 1.49 -23.80
N GLN A 326 9.55 0.17 -23.61
CA GLN A 326 8.94 -0.82 -24.53
C GLN A 326 7.45 -0.55 -24.75
N PHE A 327 6.75 -0.11 -23.71
CA PHE A 327 5.33 0.20 -23.74
C PHE A 327 5.03 1.70 -23.91
N GLY A 328 6.05 2.52 -24.20
CA GLY A 328 5.89 3.93 -24.55
C GLY A 328 5.38 4.83 -23.42
N ASP A 329 5.52 4.44 -22.15
CA ASP A 329 5.12 5.23 -20.98
C ASP A 329 6.18 6.28 -20.64
N ARG A 330 6.20 7.37 -21.44
CA ARG A 330 7.24 8.41 -21.35
C ARG A 330 7.27 9.11 -19.99
N LYS A 331 6.12 9.22 -19.33
CA LYS A 331 5.99 9.86 -18.02
C LYS A 331 6.75 9.07 -16.97
N ARG A 332 6.52 7.76 -16.88
CA ARG A 332 7.20 6.90 -15.90
C ARG A 332 8.67 6.69 -16.22
N VAL A 333 9.05 6.69 -17.51
CA VAL A 333 10.47 6.73 -17.91
C VAL A 333 11.16 7.94 -17.29
N GLY A 334 10.60 9.15 -17.48
CA GLY A 334 11.18 10.37 -16.91
C GLY A 334 11.24 10.38 -15.38
N GLU A 335 10.22 9.82 -14.70
CA GLU A 335 10.22 9.63 -13.24
C GLU A 335 11.38 8.73 -12.78
N ILE A 336 11.60 7.60 -13.46
CA ILE A 336 12.69 6.67 -13.12
C ILE A 336 14.06 7.25 -13.47
N GLU A 337 14.21 7.93 -14.60
CA GLU A 337 15.47 8.58 -14.99
C GLU A 337 15.91 9.62 -13.97
N LYS A 338 14.96 10.47 -13.53
CA LYS A 338 15.21 11.43 -12.46
C LYS A 338 15.69 10.72 -11.20
N ARG A 339 15.05 9.61 -10.83
CA ARG A 339 15.44 8.86 -9.65
C ARG A 339 16.81 8.21 -9.79
N LEU A 340 17.10 7.58 -10.92
CA LEU A 340 18.41 6.99 -11.18
C LEU A 340 19.51 8.04 -11.09
N ALA A 341 19.26 9.26 -11.56
CA ALA A 341 20.19 10.38 -11.41
C ALA A 341 20.40 10.80 -9.94
N GLU A 342 19.39 10.69 -9.08
CA GLU A 342 19.50 10.96 -7.63
C GLU A 342 20.22 9.83 -6.86
N LEU A 343 20.32 8.63 -7.43
CA LEU A 343 20.95 7.46 -6.80
C LEU A 343 22.43 7.27 -7.18
N LYS A 344 22.90 8.01 -8.20
CA LYS A 344 24.32 8.13 -8.56
C LYS A 344 24.99 9.15 -7.64
#